data_AF-E4YJM5-F1
#
_entry.id   AF-E4YJM5-F1
#
_cell.length_a   1.000
_cell.length_b   1.000
_cell.length_c   1.000
_cell.angle_alpha   90.00
_cell.angle_beta   90.00
_cell.angle_gamma   90.00
#
_symmetry.space_group_name_H-M   'P 1'
#
loop_
_entity.id
_entity.type
_entity.pdbx_description
1 polymer ?
#
loop_
_entity_poly.entity_id
_entity_poly.type
_entity_poly.pdbx_seq_one_letter_code
_entity_poly.pdbx_strand_id
1 'polypeptide(L)'
;MWWLVLVLIWGLSLVLDLNLDVIESKGRILHLFAWIPALALTTIAVLQKRISADPFLGICALDGDLSSFYFFSLLPLVTLTLVGLITFIAGLKKLLCVSSDFGSVFTSAPKLEQFLFRISAFSCCFLIPKIAEEILKMSFSSLAPLLESTWYHENCASLGVPCPLGVSPNEFIEPLIMLLRYVFFIIPSWAPMVWLANGKSLRAWGINSDTNSAGVESSLEDSSLSSSQHSRDESEIHTV
;
A
#
# COMPACT_ATOMS: atom_id res chain seq x y z
N MET A 1 -7.57 0.18 -6.81
CA MET A 1 -7.01 0.08 -8.17
C MET A 1 -5.53 -0.26 -8.16
N TRP A 2 -4.65 0.59 -7.63
CA TRP A 2 -3.20 0.33 -7.61
C TRP A 2 -2.79 -0.99 -6.94
N TRP A 3 -3.42 -1.34 -5.82
CA TRP A 3 -3.22 -2.65 -5.19
C TRP A 3 -3.53 -3.81 -6.14
N LEU A 4 -4.64 -3.75 -6.88
CA LEU A 4 -5.00 -4.79 -7.86
C LEU A 4 -3.95 -4.89 -8.96
N VAL A 5 -3.45 -3.75 -9.46
CA VAL A 5 -2.37 -3.71 -10.45
C VAL A 5 -1.10 -4.40 -9.91
N LEU A 6 -0.71 -4.11 -8.67
CA LEU A 6 0.46 -4.76 -8.04
C LEU A 6 0.28 -6.28 -7.95
N VAL A 7 -0.88 -6.75 -7.50
CA VAL A 7 -1.17 -8.18 -7.36
C VAL A 7 -1.27 -8.88 -8.72
N LEU A 8 -1.85 -8.21 -9.73
CA LEU A 8 -1.92 -8.74 -11.08
C LEU A 8 -0.52 -8.92 -11.67
N ILE A 9 0.33 -7.87 -11.62
CA ILE A 9 1.70 -7.95 -12.13
C ILE A 9 2.48 -9.03 -11.39
N TRP A 10 2.35 -9.09 -10.06
CA TRP A 10 3.00 -10.10 -9.24
C TRP A 10 2.57 -11.52 -9.61
N GLY A 11 1.26 -11.78 -9.72
CA GLY A 11 0.76 -13.11 -10.09
C GLY A 11 1.07 -13.48 -11.53
N LEU A 12 0.97 -12.54 -12.46
CA LEU A 12 1.36 -12.71 -13.87
C LEU A 12 2.85 -13.04 -13.99
N SER A 13 3.71 -12.41 -13.19
CA SER A 13 5.15 -12.68 -13.15
C SER A 13 5.46 -14.13 -12.73
N LEU A 14 4.61 -14.75 -11.90
CA LEU A 14 4.78 -16.14 -11.40
C LEU A 14 4.08 -17.20 -12.27
N VAL A 15 3.00 -16.82 -12.97
CA VAL A 15 2.21 -17.76 -13.78
C VAL A 15 2.73 -17.85 -15.21
N LEU A 16 3.28 -16.75 -15.74
CA LEU A 16 3.70 -16.63 -17.13
C LEU A 16 5.21 -16.42 -17.28
N ASP A 17 5.98 -16.49 -16.19
CA ASP A 17 7.43 -16.22 -16.16
C ASP A 17 7.80 -14.93 -16.93
N LEU A 18 6.98 -13.89 -16.80
CA LEU A 18 7.12 -12.67 -17.59
C LEU A 18 8.43 -11.95 -17.23
N ASN A 19 9.28 -11.76 -18.24
CA ASN A 19 10.47 -10.92 -18.13
C ASN A 19 10.08 -9.47 -17.77
N LEU A 20 10.88 -8.83 -16.92
CA LEU A 20 10.67 -7.45 -16.46
C LEU A 20 10.54 -6.44 -17.62
N ASP A 21 11.25 -6.68 -18.71
CA ASP A 21 11.21 -5.87 -19.94
C ASP A 21 9.79 -5.79 -20.55
N VAL A 22 9.01 -6.87 -20.42
CA VAL A 22 7.63 -6.92 -20.91
C VAL A 22 6.72 -6.07 -20.04
N ILE A 23 6.95 -6.04 -18.72
CA ILE A 23 6.18 -5.24 -17.78
C ILE A 23 6.44 -3.74 -18.02
N GLU A 24 7.70 -3.37 -18.25
CA GLU A 24 8.09 -1.98 -18.56
C GLU A 24 7.38 -1.48 -19.83
N SER A 25 7.36 -2.30 -20.89
CA SER A 25 6.69 -1.96 -22.15
C SER A 25 5.18 -1.74 -22.01
N LYS A 26 4.55 -2.38 -21.00
CA LYS A 26 3.10 -2.34 -20.76
C LYS A 26 2.67 -1.27 -19.76
N GLY A 27 3.58 -0.43 -19.26
CA GLY A 27 3.27 0.61 -18.26
C GLY A 27 2.04 1.45 -18.60
N ARG A 28 1.90 1.89 -19.86
CA ARG A 28 0.74 2.67 -20.32
C ARG A 28 -0.60 1.97 -20.09
N ILE A 29 -0.68 0.66 -20.37
CA ILE A 29 -1.91 -0.12 -20.20
C ILE A 29 -2.26 -0.26 -18.71
N LEU A 30 -1.25 -0.48 -17.87
CA LEU A 30 -1.42 -0.59 -16.42
C LEU A 30 -1.93 0.72 -15.80
N HIS A 31 -1.39 1.85 -16.25
CA HIS A 31 -1.87 3.17 -15.84
C HIS A 31 -3.33 3.38 -16.27
N LEU A 32 -3.67 3.11 -17.53
CA LEU A 32 -5.05 3.24 -18.01
C LEU A 32 -6.02 2.38 -17.19
N PHE A 33 -5.64 1.14 -16.89
CA PHE A 33 -6.44 0.23 -16.06
C PHE A 33 -6.63 0.75 -14.62
N ALA A 34 -5.65 1.44 -14.05
CA ALA A 34 -5.77 2.01 -12.72
C ALA A 34 -6.67 3.27 -12.68
N TRP A 35 -6.54 4.14 -13.69
CA TRP A 35 -7.19 5.44 -13.71
C TRP A 35 -8.63 5.41 -14.23
N ILE A 36 -8.92 4.62 -15.27
CA ILE A 36 -10.24 4.61 -15.92
C ILE A 36 -11.36 4.24 -14.93
N PRO A 37 -11.27 3.14 -14.15
CA PRO A 37 -12.34 2.78 -13.22
C PRO A 37 -12.53 3.82 -12.12
N ALA A 38 -11.45 4.44 -11.63
CA ALA A 38 -11.51 5.49 -10.62
C ALA A 38 -12.23 6.74 -11.16
N LEU A 39 -11.89 7.16 -12.37
CA LEU A 39 -12.54 8.30 -13.03
C LEU A 39 -14.02 8.01 -13.34
N ALA A 40 -14.33 6.80 -13.80
CA ALA A 40 -15.71 6.41 -14.10
C ALA A 40 -16.58 6.42 -12.83
N LEU A 41 -16.14 5.78 -11.75
CA LEU A 41 -16.90 5.72 -10.49
C LEU A 41 -17.15 7.11 -9.90
N THR A 42 -16.12 7.96 -9.89
CA THR A 42 -16.24 9.34 -9.38
C THR A 42 -17.20 10.19 -10.21
N THR A 43 -17.10 10.11 -11.54
CA THR A 43 -17.99 10.85 -12.45
C THR A 43 -19.44 10.43 -12.25
N ILE A 44 -19.72 9.13 -12.17
CA ILE A 44 -21.09 8.62 -11.98
C ILE A 44 -21.64 9.07 -10.61
N ALA A 45 -20.83 9.05 -9.55
CA ALA A 45 -21.25 9.50 -8.22
C ALA A 45 -21.64 10.99 -8.20
N VAL A 46 -20.88 11.84 -8.89
CA VAL A 46 -21.17 13.27 -9.05
C VAL A 46 -22.48 13.48 -9.82
N LEU A 47 -22.66 12.76 -10.94
CA LEU A 47 -23.86 12.88 -11.78
C LEU A 47 -25.14 12.49 -11.02
N GLN A 48 -25.06 11.52 -10.13
CA GLN A 48 -26.17 11.10 -9.29
C GLN A 48 -26.40 11.98 -8.05
N LYS A 49 -25.60 13.04 -7.86
CA LYS A 49 -25.65 13.95 -6.69
C LYS A 49 -25.59 13.22 -5.35
N ARG A 50 -24.83 12.12 -5.28
CA ARG A 50 -24.67 11.29 -4.08
C ARG A 50 -23.48 11.72 -3.23
N ILE A 51 -23.27 13.04 -3.09
CA ILE A 51 -22.10 13.60 -2.40
C ILE A 51 -22.59 14.50 -1.27
N SER A 52 -22.15 14.19 -0.05
CA SER A 52 -22.50 14.88 1.19
C SER A 52 -21.23 15.37 1.90
N ALA A 53 -21.33 16.49 2.62
CA ALA A 53 -20.21 17.05 3.36
C ALA A 53 -20.00 16.32 4.69
N ASP A 54 -18.75 15.93 4.98
CA ASP A 54 -18.35 15.37 6.27
C ASP A 54 -17.84 16.51 7.17
N PRO A 55 -18.53 16.84 8.28
CA PRO A 55 -18.17 17.98 9.14
C PRO A 55 -16.90 17.75 9.96
N PHE A 56 -16.45 16.50 10.14
CA PHE A 56 -15.27 16.19 10.96
C PHE A 56 -13.98 16.31 10.17
N LEU A 57 -14.00 15.87 8.91
CA LEU A 57 -12.85 15.95 8.00
C LEU A 57 -12.85 17.23 7.16
N GLY A 58 -13.99 17.92 7.04
CA GLY A 58 -14.14 19.08 6.16
C GLY A 58 -14.03 18.72 4.67
N ILE A 59 -14.36 17.47 4.31
CA ILE A 59 -14.28 16.97 2.93
C ILE A 59 -15.67 16.59 2.40
N CYS A 60 -15.83 16.57 1.08
CA CYS A 60 -17.01 16.02 0.45
C CYS A 60 -16.81 14.53 0.19
N ALA A 61 -17.67 13.68 0.75
CA ALA A 61 -17.64 12.24 0.61
C ALA A 61 -18.91 11.71 -0.04
N LEU A 62 -18.92 10.44 -0.45
CA LEU A 62 -20.16 9.81 -0.88
C LEU A 62 -21.17 9.77 0.26
N ASP A 63 -22.44 9.95 -0.10
CA ASP A 63 -23.56 9.99 0.82
C ASP A 63 -23.67 8.69 1.64
N GLY A 64 -24.14 8.85 2.88
CA GLY A 64 -24.24 7.76 3.87
C GLY A 64 -25.37 6.75 3.59
N ASP A 65 -26.19 7.02 2.57
CA ASP A 65 -27.22 6.12 2.08
C ASP A 65 -26.66 4.72 1.82
N LEU A 66 -27.24 3.71 2.47
CA LEU A 66 -26.84 2.30 2.31
C LEU A 66 -26.77 1.91 0.83
N SER A 67 -27.80 2.25 0.05
CA SER A 67 -27.86 1.92 -1.38
C SER A 67 -26.69 2.51 -2.17
N SER A 68 -26.40 3.79 -1.97
CA SER A 68 -25.28 4.50 -2.62
C SER A 68 -23.94 3.87 -2.23
N PHE A 69 -23.73 3.60 -0.94
CA PHE A 69 -22.52 2.95 -0.44
C PHE A 69 -22.30 1.56 -1.08
N TYR A 70 -23.35 0.74 -1.17
CA TYR A 70 -23.28 -0.59 -1.76
C TYR A 70 -22.86 -0.56 -3.23
N PHE A 71 -23.50 0.29 -4.04
CA PHE A 71 -23.22 0.34 -5.48
C PHE A 71 -21.88 0.99 -5.82
N PHE A 72 -21.51 2.07 -5.12
CA PHE A 72 -20.32 2.86 -5.48
C PHE A 72 -19.04 2.44 -4.75
N SER A 73 -19.14 1.92 -3.52
CA SER A 73 -17.97 1.52 -2.72
C SER A 73 -17.87 0.00 -2.67
N LEU A 74 -18.88 -0.68 -2.13
CA LEU A 74 -18.76 -2.10 -1.78
C LEU A 74 -18.65 -3.00 -3.01
N LEU A 75 -19.54 -2.82 -4.00
CA LEU A 75 -19.55 -3.63 -5.22
C LEU A 75 -18.22 -3.60 -5.99
N PRO A 76 -17.67 -2.42 -6.37
CA PRO A 76 -16.37 -2.37 -7.04
C PRO A 76 -15.25 -2.87 -6.14
N LEU A 77 -15.28 -2.60 -4.83
CA LEU A 77 -14.24 -3.07 -3.94
C LEU A 77 -14.23 -4.60 -3.83
N VAL A 78 -15.37 -5.24 -3.60
CA VAL A 78 -15.48 -6.70 -3.45
C VAL A 78 -15.09 -7.40 -4.75
N THR A 79 -15.61 -6.95 -5.89
CA THR A 79 -15.30 -7.56 -7.19
C THR A 79 -13.81 -7.46 -7.53
N LEU A 80 -13.20 -6.29 -7.37
CA LEU A 80 -11.77 -6.09 -7.64
C LEU A 80 -10.89 -6.82 -6.62
N THR A 81 -11.30 -6.86 -5.35
CA THR A 81 -10.58 -7.59 -4.31
C THR A 81 -10.62 -9.08 -4.54
N LEU A 82 -11.76 -9.64 -4.98
CA LEU A 82 -11.91 -11.06 -5.28
C LEU A 82 -11.01 -11.46 -6.46
N VAL A 83 -11.02 -10.68 -7.55
CA VAL A 83 -10.14 -10.91 -8.71
C VAL A 83 -8.67 -10.88 -8.27
N GLY A 84 -8.29 -9.86 -7.50
CA GLY A 84 -6.93 -9.77 -6.95
C GLY A 84 -6.58 -10.97 -6.07
N LEU A 85 -7.48 -11.37 -5.17
CA LEU A 85 -7.25 -12.48 -4.24
C LEU A 85 -7.09 -13.82 -4.97
N ILE A 86 -7.86 -14.06 -6.03
CA ILE A 86 -7.73 -15.27 -6.86
C ILE A 86 -6.34 -15.31 -7.51
N THR A 87 -5.92 -14.21 -8.14
CA THR A 87 -4.58 -14.11 -8.75
C THR A 87 -3.48 -14.23 -7.70
N PHE A 88 -3.67 -13.65 -6.51
CA PHE A 88 -2.73 -13.71 -5.41
C PHE A 88 -2.55 -15.14 -4.88
N ILE A 89 -3.64 -15.86 -4.63
CA ILE A 89 -3.59 -17.24 -4.15
C ILE A 89 -2.98 -18.16 -5.20
N ALA A 90 -3.30 -17.97 -6.48
CA ALA A 90 -2.71 -18.73 -7.58
C ALA A 90 -1.18 -18.53 -7.64
N GLY A 91 -0.71 -17.29 -7.53
CA GLY A 91 0.72 -16.98 -7.46
C GLY A 91 1.40 -17.56 -6.22
N LEU A 92 0.74 -17.48 -5.05
CA LEU A 92 1.27 -18.06 -3.80
C LEU A 92 1.43 -19.56 -3.90
N LYS A 93 0.46 -20.28 -4.46
CA LYS A 93 0.55 -21.73 -4.66
C LYS A 93 1.73 -22.11 -5.56
N LYS A 94 1.98 -21.34 -6.63
CA LYS A 94 3.12 -21.55 -7.52
C LYS A 94 4.45 -21.31 -6.80
N LEU A 95 4.55 -20.21 -6.07
CA LEU A 95 5.75 -19.86 -5.29
C LEU A 95 6.05 -20.90 -4.20
N LEU A 96 5.03 -21.37 -3.48
CA LEU A 96 5.15 -22.37 -2.42
C LEU A 96 5.46 -23.76 -2.96
N CYS A 97 4.95 -24.12 -4.14
CA CYS A 97 5.30 -25.39 -4.80
C CYS A 97 6.79 -25.45 -5.13
N VAL A 98 7.33 -24.37 -5.73
CA VAL A 98 8.77 -24.26 -6.04
C VAL A 98 9.62 -24.22 -4.76
N SER A 99 9.17 -23.51 -3.72
CA SER A 99 9.92 -23.42 -2.46
C SER A 99 9.91 -24.73 -1.65
N SER A 100 8.87 -25.56 -1.78
CA SER A 100 8.77 -26.83 -1.05
C SER A 100 9.80 -27.86 -1.49
N ASP A 101 10.29 -27.79 -2.73
CA ASP A 101 11.35 -28.67 -3.25
C ASP A 101 12.76 -28.21 -2.85
N PHE A 102 12.91 -26.95 -2.43
CA PHE A 102 14.19 -26.35 -2.01
C PHE A 102 14.20 -26.10 -0.49
N GLY A 103 14.11 -27.16 0.29
CA GLY A 103 14.34 -27.08 1.74
C GLY A 103 15.70 -26.43 2.02
N SER A 104 15.70 -25.27 2.70
CA SER A 104 16.84 -24.48 3.25
C SER A 104 17.33 -23.21 2.53
N VAL A 105 16.71 -22.72 1.45
CA VAL A 105 17.24 -21.57 0.68
C VAL A 105 16.52 -20.24 0.98
N PHE A 106 16.22 -19.92 2.25
CA PHE A 106 15.76 -18.56 2.58
C PHE A 106 16.91 -17.54 2.60
N THR A 107 18.17 -18.00 2.54
CA THR A 107 19.39 -17.18 2.64
C THR A 107 20.07 -16.93 1.30
N SER A 108 19.76 -17.74 0.27
CA SER A 108 20.45 -17.75 -1.04
C SER A 108 19.49 -17.63 -2.24
N ALA A 109 18.23 -17.28 -2.00
CA ALA A 109 17.27 -17.02 -3.07
C ALA A 109 17.71 -15.81 -3.92
N PRO A 110 17.53 -15.85 -5.26
CA PRO A 110 17.87 -14.74 -6.13
C PRO A 110 17.13 -13.47 -5.69
N LYS A 111 17.76 -12.30 -5.84
CA LYS A 111 17.23 -10.97 -5.42
C LYS A 111 15.78 -10.70 -5.88
N LEU A 112 15.35 -11.33 -6.96
CA LEU A 112 14.00 -11.25 -7.51
C LEU A 112 12.95 -11.90 -6.60
N GLU A 113 13.20 -13.11 -6.09
CA GLU A 113 12.27 -13.82 -5.19
C GLU A 113 12.07 -13.07 -3.87
N GLN A 114 13.13 -12.43 -3.36
CA GLN A 114 13.04 -11.59 -2.16
C GLN A 114 12.14 -10.38 -2.38
N PHE A 115 12.18 -9.78 -3.57
CA PHE A 115 11.29 -8.67 -3.94
C PHE A 115 9.83 -9.13 -4.03
N LEU A 116 9.58 -10.29 -4.67
CA LEU A 116 8.24 -10.87 -4.79
C LEU A 116 7.64 -11.26 -3.44
N PHE A 117 8.42 -11.85 -2.52
CA PHE A 117 7.94 -12.18 -1.18
C PHE A 117 7.57 -10.93 -0.38
N ARG A 118 8.36 -9.86 -0.51
CA ARG A 118 8.09 -8.59 0.16
C ARG A 118 6.76 -7.99 -0.32
N ILE A 119 6.49 -7.97 -1.63
CA ILE A 119 5.22 -7.44 -2.20
C ILE A 119 4.02 -8.24 -1.69
N SER A 120 4.19 -9.55 -1.54
CA SER A 120 3.16 -10.43 -1.00
C SER A 120 2.81 -10.08 0.45
N ALA A 121 3.80 -9.94 1.33
CA ALA A 121 3.59 -9.51 2.71
C ALA A 121 2.89 -8.14 2.78
N PHE A 122 3.34 -7.19 1.96
CA PHE A 122 2.74 -5.86 1.85
C PHE A 122 1.27 -5.90 1.44
N SER A 123 0.92 -6.76 0.48
CA SER A 123 -0.45 -6.93 0.01
C SER A 123 -1.38 -7.47 1.10
N CYS A 124 -0.91 -8.46 1.88
CA CYS A 124 -1.67 -8.97 3.02
C CYS A 124 -1.89 -7.88 4.09
N CYS A 125 -0.85 -7.12 4.43
CA CYS A 125 -0.94 -6.01 5.38
C CYS A 125 -1.84 -4.86 4.90
N PHE A 126 -2.04 -4.70 3.59
CA PHE A 126 -2.96 -3.71 3.02
C PHE A 126 -4.42 -4.20 3.04
N LEU A 127 -4.67 -5.48 2.76
CA LEU A 127 -6.03 -6.02 2.69
C LEU A 127 -6.75 -5.99 4.04
N ILE A 128 -6.06 -6.36 5.13
CA ILE A 128 -6.64 -6.39 6.47
C ILE A 128 -7.26 -5.05 6.88
N PRO A 129 -6.54 -3.91 6.87
CA PRO A 129 -7.11 -2.62 7.24
C PRO A 129 -8.19 -2.15 6.26
N LYS A 130 -8.11 -2.48 4.97
CA LYS A 130 -9.15 -2.14 3.99
C LYS A 130 -10.46 -2.90 4.23
N ILE A 131 -10.39 -4.19 4.58
CA ILE A 131 -11.58 -4.97 4.93
C ILE A 131 -12.19 -4.45 6.24
N ALA A 132 -11.34 -4.17 7.24
CA ALA A 132 -11.80 -3.57 8.50
C ALA A 132 -12.52 -2.23 8.26
N GLU A 133 -11.93 -1.34 7.46
CA GLU A 133 -12.51 -0.04 7.10
C GLU A 133 -13.94 -0.17 6.51
N GLU A 134 -14.17 -1.09 5.58
CA GLU A 134 -15.51 -1.26 5.00
C GLU A 134 -16.53 -1.84 5.99
N ILE A 135 -16.12 -2.76 6.87
CA ILE A 135 -16.98 -3.28 7.93
C ILE A 135 -17.38 -2.15 8.88
N LEU A 136 -16.42 -1.30 9.27
CA LEU A 136 -16.64 -0.12 10.12
C LEU A 136 -17.56 0.91 9.47
N LYS A 137 -17.44 1.15 8.15
CA LYS A 137 -18.37 2.03 7.43
C LYS A 137 -19.79 1.47 7.42
N MET A 138 -19.94 0.17 7.17
CA MET A 138 -21.23 -0.49 7.13
C MET A 138 -21.92 -0.47 8.50
N SER A 139 -21.17 -0.78 9.57
CA SER A 139 -21.71 -0.72 10.93
C SER A 139 -22.09 0.70 11.33
N PHE A 140 -21.29 1.70 10.96
CA PHE A 140 -21.60 3.11 11.22
C PHE A 140 -22.82 3.60 10.44
N SER A 141 -22.96 3.22 9.16
CA SER A 141 -24.13 3.57 8.34
C SER A 141 -25.43 3.03 8.96
N SER A 142 -25.39 1.83 9.55
CA SER A 142 -26.55 1.29 10.28
C SER A 142 -26.88 2.05 11.57
N LEU A 143 -25.90 2.71 12.19
CA LEU A 143 -26.06 3.44 13.46
C LEU A 143 -26.34 4.94 13.26
N ALA A 144 -26.06 5.46 12.07
CA ALA A 144 -26.25 6.87 11.70
C ALA A 144 -27.62 7.47 12.06
N PRO A 145 -28.79 6.83 11.80
CA PRO A 145 -30.07 7.46 12.11
C PRO A 145 -30.31 7.62 13.61
N LEU A 146 -29.79 6.70 14.43
CA LEU A 146 -29.88 6.79 15.88
C LEU A 146 -29.02 7.94 16.40
N LEU A 147 -27.78 8.03 15.93
CA LEU A 147 -26.84 9.10 16.28
C LEU A 147 -27.36 10.49 15.88
N GLU A 148 -27.96 10.61 14.70
CA GLU A 148 -28.54 11.88 14.25
C GLU A 148 -29.66 12.31 15.20
N SER A 149 -30.54 11.37 15.58
CA SER A 149 -31.66 11.66 16.50
C SER A 149 -31.19 12.09 17.91
N THR A 150 -30.12 11.49 18.44
CA THR A 150 -29.57 11.85 19.75
C THR A 150 -28.85 13.20 19.69
N TRP A 151 -28.05 13.46 18.65
CA TRP A 151 -27.39 14.75 18.44
C TRP A 151 -28.40 15.90 18.29
N TYR A 152 -29.49 15.70 17.53
CA TYR A 152 -30.56 16.70 17.42
C TYR A 152 -31.22 16.99 18.77
N HIS A 153 -31.44 15.96 19.59
CA HIS A 153 -32.03 16.14 20.91
C HIS A 153 -31.12 16.95 21.86
N GLU A 154 -29.80 16.78 21.78
CA GLU A 154 -28.85 17.56 22.59
C GLU A 154 -28.72 19.02 22.13
N ASN A 155 -28.80 19.26 20.83
CA ASN A 155 -28.56 20.59 20.25
C ASN A 155 -29.84 21.41 19.99
N CYS A 156 -31.04 20.82 20.15
CA CYS A 156 -32.31 21.47 19.83
C CYS A 156 -32.49 22.83 20.53
N ALA A 157 -32.09 22.92 21.81
CA ALA A 157 -32.20 24.15 22.60
C ALA A 157 -31.28 25.27 22.08
N SER A 158 -30.05 24.93 21.65
CA SER A 158 -29.11 25.90 21.08
C SER A 158 -29.50 26.32 19.66
N LEU A 159 -30.18 25.44 18.93
CA LEU A 159 -30.62 25.67 17.54
C LEU A 159 -31.99 26.37 17.47
N GLY A 160 -32.72 26.48 18.58
CA GLY A 160 -34.06 27.08 18.61
C GLY A 160 -35.14 26.26 17.88
N VAL A 161 -34.93 24.95 17.73
CA VAL A 161 -35.86 24.02 17.06
C VAL A 161 -36.62 23.17 18.09
N PRO A 162 -37.86 22.72 17.81
CA PRO A 162 -38.61 21.88 18.74
C PRO A 162 -37.90 20.54 18.98
N CYS A 163 -37.65 20.20 20.25
CA CYS A 163 -36.98 18.96 20.62
C CYS A 163 -37.90 17.74 20.41
N PRO A 164 -37.40 16.63 19.84
CA PRO A 164 -38.19 15.42 19.64
C PRO A 164 -38.57 14.78 21.00
N LEU A 165 -39.86 14.48 21.18
CA LEU A 165 -40.36 13.85 22.40
C LEU A 165 -40.12 12.32 22.34
N GLY A 166 -39.46 11.75 23.35
CA GLY A 166 -39.29 10.30 23.49
C GLY A 166 -37.91 9.73 23.15
N VAL A 167 -36.90 10.58 22.91
CA VAL A 167 -35.51 10.13 22.72
C VAL A 167 -34.78 10.20 24.07
N SER A 168 -34.30 9.06 24.60
CA SER A 168 -33.50 9.04 25.81
C SER A 168 -32.03 9.35 25.49
N PRO A 169 -31.41 10.37 26.10
CA PRO A 169 -30.04 10.81 25.80
C PRO A 169 -28.93 9.86 26.30
N ASN A 170 -29.27 8.67 26.82
CA ASN A 170 -28.31 7.81 27.51
C ASN A 170 -27.55 6.82 26.62
N GLU A 171 -27.83 6.74 25.32
CA GLU A 171 -26.97 6.02 24.38
C GLU A 171 -25.89 6.96 23.84
N PHE A 172 -24.95 7.31 24.70
CA PHE A 172 -23.74 8.03 24.29
C PHE A 172 -22.92 7.08 23.42
N ILE A 173 -23.00 7.25 22.11
CA ILE A 173 -22.17 6.51 21.17
C ILE A 173 -20.72 6.90 21.42
N GLU A 174 -19.87 5.92 21.74
CA GLU A 174 -18.50 6.22 22.12
C GLU A 174 -17.77 6.94 20.97
N PRO A 175 -17.17 8.12 21.22
CA PRO A 175 -16.41 8.87 20.22
C PRO A 175 -15.23 8.06 19.65
N LEU A 176 -14.84 6.99 20.36
CA LEU A 176 -13.87 6.00 19.94
C LEU A 176 -14.21 5.35 18.59
N ILE A 177 -15.48 4.97 18.35
CA ILE A 177 -15.87 4.30 17.10
C ILE A 177 -15.73 5.23 15.90
N MET A 178 -16.08 6.51 16.08
CA MET A 178 -15.88 7.53 15.05
C MET A 178 -14.40 7.74 14.75
N LEU A 179 -13.58 7.90 15.79
CA LEU A 179 -12.14 8.10 15.64
C LEU A 179 -11.47 6.89 14.96
N LEU A 180 -11.87 5.69 15.35
CA LEU A 180 -11.30 4.44 14.86
C LEU A 180 -11.48 4.28 13.34
N ARG A 181 -12.61 4.70 12.79
CA ARG A 181 -12.85 4.73 11.33
C ARG A 181 -11.78 5.53 10.60
N TYR A 182 -11.39 6.69 11.13
CA TYR A 182 -10.38 7.56 10.51
C TYR A 182 -8.96 6.98 10.64
N VAL A 183 -8.66 6.31 11.75
CA VAL A 183 -7.37 5.61 11.92
C VAL A 183 -7.22 4.51 10.86
N PHE A 184 -8.25 3.68 10.65
CA PHE A 184 -8.22 2.62 9.62
C PHE A 184 -8.16 3.15 8.19
N PHE A 185 -8.65 4.36 7.93
CA PHE A 185 -8.47 5.02 6.63
C PHE A 185 -7.02 5.45 6.36
N ILE A 186 -6.28 5.85 7.40
CA ILE A 186 -4.90 6.34 7.28
C ILE A 186 -3.88 5.20 7.21
N ILE A 187 -4.12 4.08 7.92
CA ILE A 187 -3.18 2.94 7.99
C ILE A 187 -2.67 2.47 6.62
N PRO A 188 -3.52 2.23 5.59
CA PRO A 188 -3.05 1.83 4.26
C PRO A 188 -2.10 2.83 3.60
N SER A 189 -2.19 4.11 3.96
CA SER A 189 -1.37 5.19 3.41
C SER A 189 0.05 5.20 3.97
N TRP A 190 0.28 4.63 5.16
CA TRP A 190 1.61 4.51 5.74
C TRP A 190 2.36 3.27 5.27
N ALA A 191 1.66 2.28 4.75
CA ALA A 191 2.28 1.05 4.30
C ALA A 191 3.42 1.33 3.26
N PRO A 192 3.26 2.18 2.23
CA PRO A 192 4.33 2.51 1.29
C PRO A 192 5.55 3.18 1.95
N MET A 193 5.37 3.90 3.07
CA MET A 193 6.49 4.47 3.82
C MET A 193 7.34 3.37 4.46
N VAL A 194 6.70 2.35 5.04
CA VAL A 194 7.38 1.16 5.58
C VAL A 194 8.10 0.39 4.48
N TRP A 195 7.53 0.36 3.26
CA TRP A 195 8.18 -0.22 2.09
C TRP A 195 9.47 0.51 1.70
N LEU A 196 9.49 1.83 1.82
CA LEU A 196 10.63 2.67 1.46
C LEU A 196 11.70 2.73 2.54
N ALA A 197 11.35 2.50 3.82
CA ALA A 197 12.26 2.43 4.95
C ALA A 197 13.14 1.16 4.95
N ASN A 198 13.85 0.91 3.85
CA ASN A 198 14.91 -0.10 3.80
C ASN A 198 16.25 0.59 4.07
N GLY A 199 17.19 -0.09 4.75
CA GLY A 199 18.53 0.44 5.01
C GLY A 199 19.28 0.87 3.74
N LYS A 200 18.89 0.34 2.57
CA LYS A 200 19.37 0.81 1.25
C LYS A 200 18.85 2.21 0.89
N SER A 201 17.57 2.51 1.12
CA SER A 201 17.01 3.85 0.89
C SER A 201 17.58 4.88 1.86
N LEU A 202 17.73 4.51 3.15
CA LEU A 202 18.32 5.40 4.16
C LEU A 202 19.78 5.75 3.86
N ARG A 203 20.55 4.79 3.32
CA ARG A 203 21.91 5.03 2.82
C ARG A 203 21.93 5.89 1.56
N ALA A 204 21.01 5.67 0.62
CA ALA A 204 20.87 6.50 -0.58
C ALA A 204 20.52 7.96 -0.24
N TRP A 205 19.89 8.20 0.91
CA TRP A 205 19.51 9.54 1.38
C TRP A 205 20.54 10.15 2.35
N GLY A 206 21.68 9.50 2.59
CA GLY A 206 22.74 10.01 3.47
C GLY A 206 22.41 10.02 4.96
N ILE A 207 21.33 9.35 5.39
CA ILE A 207 20.88 9.35 6.79
C ILE A 207 21.72 8.40 7.67
N ASN A 208 22.59 7.59 7.05
CA ASN A 208 23.48 6.65 7.74
C ASN A 208 24.93 6.79 7.26
N SER A 209 25.39 8.01 7.04
CA SER A 209 26.80 8.34 6.80
C SER A 209 27.36 9.08 8.01
N ASP A 210 27.62 8.34 9.09
CA ASP A 210 28.54 8.62 10.21
C ASP A 210 28.47 7.34 11.08
N THR A 211 29.51 6.55 11.37
CA THR A 211 30.92 6.84 11.64
C THR A 211 31.77 5.61 11.29
N ASN A 212 32.74 5.78 10.39
CA ASN A 212 34.09 5.19 10.50
C ASN A 212 35.03 5.94 9.55
N SER A 213 35.13 7.26 9.78
CA SER A 213 36.32 8.03 9.41
C SER A 213 37.45 7.66 10.38
N ALA A 214 37.99 6.46 10.23
CA ALA A 214 39.25 6.01 10.82
C ALA A 214 39.69 4.77 10.04
N GLY A 215 40.42 4.99 8.94
CA GLY A 215 40.84 3.93 8.02
C GLY A 215 41.24 4.40 6.62
N VAL A 216 41.14 5.71 6.34
CA VAL A 216 41.72 6.34 5.15
C VAL A 216 43.15 6.78 5.49
N GLU A 217 44.02 5.84 5.86
CA GLU A 217 45.48 6.09 5.91
C GLU A 217 46.30 4.79 5.91
N SER A 218 46.00 3.84 5.01
CA SER A 218 46.91 2.71 4.79
C SER A 218 46.96 2.16 3.36
N SER A 219 46.30 2.79 2.38
CA SER A 219 46.31 2.30 0.97
C SER A 219 47.12 3.16 0.01
N LEU A 220 47.90 4.13 0.51
CA LEU A 220 48.72 5.02 -0.31
C LEU A 220 50.21 4.65 -0.38
N GLU A 221 50.69 3.63 0.36
CA GLU A 221 52.09 3.17 0.27
C GLU A 221 52.32 1.99 -0.69
N ASP A 222 51.29 1.22 -1.04
CA ASP A 222 51.47 0.04 -1.91
C ASP A 222 51.53 0.37 -3.41
N SER A 223 51.18 1.59 -3.81
CA SER A 223 51.21 2.00 -5.23
C SER A 223 52.59 2.50 -5.69
N SER A 224 53.51 2.84 -4.78
CA SER A 224 54.87 3.25 -5.12
C SER A 224 55.88 2.10 -5.28
N LEU A 225 55.62 0.92 -4.70
CA LEU A 225 56.54 -0.23 -4.83
C LEU A 225 56.29 -1.10 -6.06
N SER A 226 55.03 -1.19 -6.52
CA SER A 226 54.65 -2.01 -7.69
C SER A 226 55.15 -1.42 -9.03
N SER A 227 55.23 -0.09 -9.15
CA SER A 227 55.67 0.57 -10.38
C SER A 227 57.19 0.47 -10.64
N SER A 228 58.00 0.07 -9.66
CA SER A 228 59.46 -0.04 -9.83
C SER A 228 59.95 -1.44 -10.21
N GLN A 229 59.09 -2.47 -10.12
CA GLN A 229 59.44 -3.84 -10.53
C GLN A 229 59.02 -4.15 -11.97
N HIS A 230 57.92 -3.56 -12.47
CA HIS A 230 57.46 -3.86 -13.83
C HIS A 230 58.32 -3.23 -14.94
N SER A 231 59.07 -2.16 -14.66
CA SER A 231 59.96 -1.54 -15.65
C SER A 231 61.37 -2.14 -15.73
N ARG A 232 61.70 -3.16 -14.92
CA ARG A 232 63.05 -3.78 -14.95
C ARG A 232 63.11 -5.08 -15.76
N ASP A 233 62.00 -5.82 -15.87
CA ASP A 233 61.96 -7.12 -16.57
C ASP A 233 61.76 -7.02 -18.09
N GLU A 234 61.38 -5.86 -18.64
CA GLU A 234 61.15 -5.71 -20.09
C GLU A 234 62.44 -5.42 -20.89
N SER A 235 63.60 -5.30 -20.23
CA SER A 235 64.88 -4.94 -20.88
C SER A 235 65.87 -6.10 -21.10
N GLU A 236 65.54 -7.34 -20.70
CA GLU A 236 66.50 -8.47 -20.73
C GLU A 236 66.17 -9.60 -21.73
N ILE A 237 65.15 -9.44 -22.60
CA ILE A 237 64.73 -10.49 -23.56
C ILE A 237 65.18 -10.21 -25.02
N HIS A 238 65.96 -9.16 -25.26
CA HIS A 238 66.50 -8.84 -26.60
C HIS A 238 68.01 -8.57 -26.60
N THR A 239 68.82 -9.50 -26.10
CA THR A 239 70.22 -9.65 -26.56
C THR A 239 70.73 -11.06 -26.23
N VAL A 240 70.99 -11.84 -27.30
CA VAL A 240 72.01 -12.89 -27.53
C VAL A 240 71.42 -14.00 -28.40
#